data_AF-A0A3M1BUI5-F1
#
_entry.id   AF-A0A3M1BUI5-F1
#
_cell.length_a   1.000
_cell.length_b   1.000
_cell.length_c   1.000
_cell.angle_alpha   90.00
_cell.angle_beta   90.00
_cell.angle_gamma   90.00
#
_symmetry.space_group_name_H-M   'P 1'
#
loop_
_entity.id
_entity.type
_entity.pdbx_description
1 polymer ?
#
loop_
_entity_poly.entity_id
_entity_poly.type
_entity_poly.pdbx_seq_one_letter_code
_entity_poly.pdbx_strand_id
1 'polypeptide(L)'
;VPEKTVMGLFNLQGVAFMGLYLLGIVMSLLTALLFKYLLKSTEHSWLMMELPSYKMPDWANVWHTIKEKTGAFIWEAGKVIMMISIVLWALASYGPAEDMQQAETLAAQQAAEQNLDEQAAADLLAAYKIEASYAGHLGKFLEPAIEPLGFDWKIGIALITSFAAREVFVATMATIYSIGSAEDEVTIRDRLADAVRPGTGEKVYTPATALSLLIFYVFALQCMSTLAVVKRETGSWKWPLLQFLFMGLMAYLGSLITYQLMS
;
A
#
# COMPACT_ATOMS: atom_id res chain seq x y z
N VAL A 1 -14.77 -2.83 0.17
CA VAL A 1 -15.93 -2.91 -0.74
C VAL A 1 -16.97 -3.82 -0.11
N PRO A 2 -18.22 -3.36 0.13
CA PRO A 2 -19.21 -4.15 0.86
C PRO A 2 -19.66 -5.38 0.06
N GLU A 3 -20.07 -6.43 0.78
CA GLU A 3 -20.64 -7.65 0.21
C GLU A 3 -22.10 -7.41 -0.21
N LYS A 4 -22.29 -6.61 -1.26
CA LYS A 4 -23.60 -6.38 -1.86
C LYS A 4 -23.64 -6.95 -3.28
N THR A 5 -24.77 -7.50 -3.66
CA THR A 5 -25.01 -7.93 -5.04
C THR A 5 -25.53 -6.75 -5.86
N VAL A 6 -24.95 -6.56 -7.03
CA VAL A 6 -25.41 -5.64 -8.06
C VAL A 6 -26.32 -6.44 -9.00
N MET A 7 -27.55 -5.97 -9.18
CA MET A 7 -28.56 -6.60 -10.05
C MET A 7 -28.88 -8.07 -9.69
N GLY A 8 -28.63 -8.50 -8.45
CA GLY A 8 -28.92 -9.85 -7.96
C GLY A 8 -28.00 -10.97 -8.46
N LEU A 9 -27.13 -10.70 -9.44
CA LEU A 9 -26.26 -11.70 -10.09
C LEU A 9 -24.76 -11.43 -9.89
N PHE A 10 -24.34 -10.17 -9.81
CA PHE A 10 -22.93 -9.80 -9.77
C PHE A 10 -22.51 -9.33 -8.38
N ASN A 11 -21.42 -9.89 -7.83
CA ASN A 11 -20.85 -9.40 -6.57
C ASN A 11 -20.15 -8.05 -6.81
N LEU A 12 -20.45 -7.03 -6.00
CA LEU A 12 -19.85 -5.70 -6.10
C LEU A 12 -18.31 -5.73 -6.00
N GLN A 13 -17.74 -6.64 -5.21
CA GLN A 13 -16.28 -6.83 -5.13
C GLN A 13 -15.72 -7.25 -6.49
N GLY A 14 -16.36 -8.21 -7.16
CA GLY A 14 -15.96 -8.67 -8.49
C GLY A 14 -16.08 -7.58 -9.55
N VAL A 15 -17.18 -6.80 -9.51
CA VAL A 15 -17.36 -5.65 -10.41
C VAL A 15 -16.29 -4.59 -10.19
N ALA A 16 -15.92 -4.30 -8.94
CA ALA A 16 -14.85 -3.37 -8.63
C ALA A 16 -13.50 -3.86 -9.17
N PHE A 17 -13.13 -5.13 -8.96
CA PHE A 17 -11.90 -5.70 -9.51
C PHE A 17 -11.87 -5.67 -11.05
N MET A 18 -12.97 -6.02 -11.70
CA MET A 18 -13.09 -5.93 -13.16
C MET A 18 -12.96 -4.48 -13.65
N GLY A 19 -13.56 -3.53 -12.95
CA GLY A 19 -13.43 -2.11 -13.23
C GLY A 19 -11.98 -1.62 -13.15
N LEU A 20 -11.25 -2.00 -12.09
CA LEU A 20 -9.83 -1.67 -11.95
C LEU A 20 -8.98 -2.28 -13.07
N TYR A 21 -9.29 -3.51 -13.49
CA TYR A 21 -8.59 -4.18 -14.59
C TYR A 21 -8.81 -3.47 -15.93
N LEU A 22 -10.07 -3.15 -16.26
CA LEU A 22 -10.42 -2.42 -17.48
C LEU A 22 -9.81 -1.02 -17.48
N LEU A 23 -9.81 -0.33 -16.33
CA LEU A 23 -9.19 0.97 -16.16
C LEU A 23 -7.68 0.89 -16.45
N GLY A 24 -6.99 -0.13 -15.96
CA GLY A 24 -5.58 -0.38 -16.30
C GLY A 24 -5.33 -0.52 -17.80
N ILE A 25 -6.18 -1.28 -18.51
CA ILE A 25 -6.09 -1.43 -19.97
C ILE A 25 -6.28 -0.08 -20.67
N VAL A 26 -7.36 0.64 -20.37
CA VAL A 26 -7.65 1.93 -20.98
C VAL A 26 -6.51 2.92 -20.75
N MET A 27 -5.99 2.99 -19.53
CA MET A 27 -4.88 3.88 -19.19
C MET A 27 -3.57 3.49 -19.85
N SER A 28 -3.32 2.20 -20.06
CA SER A 28 -2.16 1.74 -20.83
C SER A 28 -2.23 2.19 -22.29
N LEU A 29 -3.41 2.12 -22.91
CA LEU A 29 -3.64 2.59 -24.27
C LEU A 29 -3.49 4.12 -24.37
N LEU A 30 -4.04 4.87 -23.41
CA LEU A 30 -3.88 6.32 -23.33
C LEU A 30 -2.42 6.72 -23.15
N THR A 31 -1.68 6.01 -22.30
CA THR A 31 -0.23 6.24 -22.09
C THR A 31 0.56 5.91 -23.36
N ALA A 32 0.21 4.83 -24.06
CA ALA A 32 0.84 4.48 -25.34
C ALA A 32 0.56 5.53 -26.42
N LEU A 33 -0.66 6.09 -26.48
CA LEU A 33 -0.99 7.19 -27.39
C LEU A 33 -0.21 8.47 -27.03
N LEU A 34 -0.11 8.79 -25.74
CA LEU A 34 0.70 9.90 -25.25
C LEU A 34 2.17 9.72 -25.64
N PHE A 35 2.74 8.53 -25.43
CA PHE A 35 4.13 8.23 -25.77
C PHE A 35 4.36 8.19 -27.28
N LYS A 36 3.40 7.73 -28.08
CA LYS A 36 3.49 7.82 -29.55
C LYS A 36 3.64 9.27 -30.02
N TYR A 37 2.99 10.21 -29.34
CA TYR A 37 3.10 11.63 -29.66
C TYR A 37 4.38 12.27 -29.07
N LEU A 38 4.78 11.87 -27.86
CA LEU A 38 5.90 12.45 -27.13
C LEU A 38 7.27 11.90 -27.58
N LEU A 39 7.33 10.58 -27.82
CA LEU A 39 8.50 9.84 -28.27
C LEU A 39 8.30 9.46 -29.75
N LYS A 40 8.73 10.35 -30.65
CA LYS A 40 8.80 10.03 -32.09
C LYS A 40 9.91 9.01 -32.32
N SER A 41 9.58 7.72 -32.19
CA SER A 41 10.50 6.63 -32.51
C SER A 41 10.60 6.48 -34.03
N THR A 42 11.83 6.51 -34.56
CA THR A 42 12.15 6.35 -35.98
C THR A 42 12.38 4.90 -36.39
N GLU A 43 12.30 3.96 -35.45
CA GLU A 43 12.53 2.53 -35.68
C GLU A 43 11.23 1.84 -36.12
N HIS A 44 11.21 1.31 -37.34
CA HIS A 44 10.10 0.49 -37.84
C HIS A 44 10.21 -0.93 -37.26
N SER A 45 9.28 -1.33 -36.38
CA SER A 45 9.24 -2.72 -35.91
C SER A 45 8.75 -3.62 -37.03
N TRP A 46 9.67 -4.42 -37.59
CA TRP A 46 9.30 -5.58 -38.37
C TRP A 46 8.61 -6.57 -37.42
N LEU A 47 7.30 -6.72 -37.57
CA LEU A 47 6.51 -7.59 -36.74
C LEU A 47 6.56 -8.99 -37.36
N MET A 48 7.65 -9.71 -37.12
CA MET A 48 7.76 -11.12 -37.47
C MET A 48 6.85 -11.92 -36.54
N MET A 49 5.64 -12.20 -37.02
CA MET A 49 4.65 -12.97 -36.28
C MET A 49 4.76 -14.45 -36.67
N GLU A 50 5.95 -15.03 -36.52
CA GLU A 50 6.13 -16.47 -36.65
C GLU A 50 6.03 -17.08 -35.26
N LEU A 51 4.84 -17.64 -34.96
CA LEU A 51 4.64 -18.37 -33.71
C LEU A 51 5.53 -19.62 -33.71
N PRO A 52 6.46 -19.78 -32.75
CA PRO A 52 7.24 -21.00 -32.64
C PRO A 52 6.32 -22.18 -32.36
N SER A 53 6.74 -23.38 -32.75
CA SER A 53 6.01 -24.61 -32.45
C SER A 53 5.75 -24.72 -30.94
N TYR A 54 4.49 -24.90 -30.55
CA TYR A 54 4.12 -25.12 -29.15
C TYR A 54 4.74 -26.43 -28.65
N LYS A 55 5.69 -26.35 -27.73
CA LYS A 55 6.32 -27.50 -27.08
C LYS A 55 5.70 -27.69 -25.71
N MET A 56 5.36 -28.93 -25.35
CA MET A 56 4.87 -29.25 -24.00
C MET A 56 5.96 -28.94 -22.96
N PRO A 57 5.59 -28.42 -21.79
CA PRO A 57 6.54 -28.13 -20.73
C PRO A 57 7.14 -29.43 -20.18
N ASP A 58 8.46 -29.43 -19.96
CA ASP A 58 9.12 -30.48 -19.19
C ASP A 58 8.82 -30.25 -17.70
N TRP A 59 8.04 -31.16 -17.10
CA TRP A 59 7.61 -31.07 -15.71
C TRP A 59 8.77 -31.03 -14.70
N ALA A 60 9.89 -31.70 -15.01
CA ALA A 60 11.06 -31.64 -14.14
C ALA A 60 11.66 -30.23 -14.16
N ASN A 61 11.74 -29.61 -15.34
CA ASN A 61 12.23 -28.24 -15.47
C ASN A 61 11.27 -27.21 -14.86
N VAL A 62 9.95 -27.41 -15.01
CA VAL A 62 8.94 -26.59 -14.33
C VAL A 62 9.15 -26.65 -12.82
N TRP A 63 9.35 -27.83 -12.25
CA TRP A 63 9.57 -27.99 -10.81
C TRP A 63 10.89 -27.37 -10.35
N HIS A 64 11.97 -27.52 -11.10
CA HIS A 64 13.24 -26.84 -10.83
C HIS A 64 13.08 -25.33 -10.87
N THR A 65 12.38 -24.81 -11.88
CA THR A 65 12.08 -23.38 -12.01
C THR A 65 11.26 -22.88 -10.84
N ILE A 66 10.20 -23.59 -10.44
CA ILE A 66 9.38 -23.22 -9.27
C ILE A 66 10.25 -23.18 -8.02
N LYS A 67 11.04 -24.22 -7.75
CA LYS A 67 11.93 -24.26 -6.59
C LYS A 67 12.95 -23.12 -6.58
N GLU A 68 13.55 -22.83 -7.73
CA GLU A 68 14.52 -21.76 -7.87
C GLU A 68 13.88 -20.38 -7.67
N LYS A 69 12.72 -20.12 -8.29
CA LYS A 69 12.01 -18.85 -8.15
C LYS A 69 11.44 -18.65 -6.75
N THR A 70 10.85 -19.68 -6.15
CA THR A 70 10.38 -19.63 -4.75
C THR A 70 11.54 -19.46 -3.79
N GLY A 71 12.66 -20.18 -4.00
CA GLY A 71 13.86 -20.04 -3.19
C GLY A 71 14.47 -18.64 -3.29
N ALA A 72 14.57 -18.09 -4.49
CA ALA A 72 15.01 -16.72 -4.73
C ALA A 72 14.09 -15.72 -4.02
N PHE A 73 12.76 -15.90 -4.08
CA PHE A 73 11.84 -15.03 -3.35
C PHE A 73 12.06 -15.09 -1.83
N ILE A 74 12.16 -16.28 -1.24
CA ILE A 74 12.37 -16.44 0.21
C ILE A 74 13.69 -15.81 0.66
N TRP A 75 14.77 -16.02 -0.08
CA TRP A 75 16.10 -15.60 0.36
C TRP A 75 16.51 -14.19 -0.09
N GLU A 76 16.02 -13.70 -1.23
CA GLU A 76 16.32 -12.36 -1.72
C GLU A 76 15.29 -11.36 -1.17
N ALA A 77 14.00 -11.56 -1.46
CA ALA A 77 12.94 -10.66 -1.01
C ALA A 77 12.65 -10.81 0.49
N GLY A 78 12.61 -12.05 1.00
CA GLY A 78 12.30 -12.31 2.41
C GLY A 78 13.27 -11.66 3.40
N LYS A 79 14.58 -11.63 3.09
CA LYS A 79 15.57 -10.91 3.92
C LYS A 79 15.27 -9.41 4.00
N VAL A 80 14.91 -8.80 2.87
CA VAL A 80 14.57 -7.37 2.80
C VAL A 80 13.31 -7.09 3.60
N ILE A 81 12.27 -7.91 3.44
CA ILE A 81 11.00 -7.78 4.18
C ILE A 81 11.23 -7.90 5.69
N MET A 82 12.01 -8.89 6.13
CA MET A 82 12.34 -9.09 7.55
C MET A 82 13.08 -7.87 8.13
N MET A 83 14.11 -7.38 7.43
CA MET A 83 14.86 -6.19 7.86
C MET A 83 13.95 -4.97 7.98
N ILE A 84 13.10 -4.72 6.99
CA ILE A 84 12.15 -3.60 7.03
C ILE A 84 11.13 -3.77 8.16
N SER A 85 10.65 -4.99 8.40
CA SER A 85 9.71 -5.28 9.49
C SER A 85 10.34 -5.01 10.87
N ILE A 86 11.60 -5.40 11.07
CA ILE A 86 12.35 -5.11 12.31
C ILE A 86 12.56 -3.59 12.47
N VAL A 87 12.97 -2.90 11.40
CA VAL A 87 13.16 -1.45 11.43
C VAL A 87 11.85 -0.73 11.72
N LEU A 88 10.74 -1.13 11.07
CA LEU A 88 9.43 -0.57 11.33
C LEU A 88 8.95 -0.85 12.74
N TRP A 89 9.13 -2.07 13.24
CA TRP A 89 8.79 -2.41 14.61
C TRP A 89 9.57 -1.54 15.59
N ALA A 90 10.87 -1.31 15.36
CA ALA A 90 11.67 -0.42 16.19
C ALA A 90 11.17 1.04 16.11
N LEU A 91 10.89 1.55 14.90
CA LEU A 91 10.33 2.90 14.73
C LEU A 91 8.92 3.05 15.31
N ALA A 92 8.12 1.98 15.32
CA ALA A 92 6.77 1.96 15.90
C ALA A 92 6.80 1.81 17.43
N SER A 93 7.83 1.16 17.97
CA SER A 93 7.94 0.87 19.41
C SER A 93 8.68 1.96 20.20
N TYR A 94 9.58 2.69 19.54
CA TYR A 94 10.39 3.75 20.17
C TYR A 94 10.05 5.12 19.59
N GLY A 95 10.11 6.15 20.44
CA GLY A 95 9.90 7.56 20.10
C GLY A 95 10.64 8.47 21.07
N PRO A 96 10.58 9.80 20.89
CA PRO A 96 11.12 10.76 21.84
C PRO A 96 10.56 10.54 23.25
N ALA A 97 11.42 10.50 24.26
CA ALA A 97 11.01 10.13 25.62
C ALA A 97 9.93 11.07 26.21
N GLU A 98 10.00 12.36 25.89
CA GLU A 98 9.02 13.36 26.33
C GLU A 98 7.64 13.09 25.73
N ASP A 99 7.56 12.85 24.42
CA ASP A 99 6.28 12.57 23.72
C ASP A 99 5.67 11.25 24.16
N MET A 100 6.50 10.23 24.43
CA MET A 100 6.04 8.93 24.92
C MET A 100 5.46 9.01 26.34
N GLN A 101 6.07 9.80 27.24
CA GLN A 101 5.53 10.02 28.58
C GLN A 101 4.23 10.84 28.54
N GLN A 102 4.16 11.86 27.68
CA GLN A 102 2.93 12.61 27.47
C GLN A 102 1.82 11.71 26.92
N ALA A 103 2.12 10.86 25.94
CA ALA A 103 1.18 9.88 25.40
C ALA A 103 0.63 8.93 26.47
N GLU A 104 1.48 8.42 27.37
CA GLU A 104 1.05 7.58 28.49
C GLU A 104 0.11 8.32 29.46
N THR A 105 0.44 9.58 29.80
CA THR A 105 -0.40 10.36 30.72
C THR A 105 -1.74 10.75 30.10
N LEU A 106 -1.77 11.12 28.81
CA LEU A 106 -3.00 11.41 28.07
C LEU A 106 -3.88 10.17 27.93
N ALA A 107 -3.29 9.03 27.59
CA ALA A 107 -4.02 7.76 27.51
C ALA A 107 -4.60 7.36 28.88
N ALA A 108 -3.84 7.51 29.97
CA ALA A 108 -4.30 7.22 31.32
C ALA A 108 -5.44 8.16 31.76
N GLN A 109 -5.37 9.45 31.43
CA GLN A 109 -6.46 10.41 31.70
C GLN A 109 -7.73 10.05 30.94
N GLN A 110 -7.61 9.74 29.64
CA GLN A 110 -8.75 9.43 28.80
C GLN A 110 -9.40 8.07 29.14
N ALA A 111 -8.60 7.08 29.53
CA ALA A 111 -9.10 5.82 30.05
C ALA A 111 -9.89 6.01 31.34
N ALA A 112 -9.43 6.90 32.23
CA ALA A 112 -10.13 7.23 33.47
C ALA A 112 -11.43 8.03 33.22
N GLU A 113 -11.42 8.98 32.28
CA GLU A 113 -12.62 9.76 31.92
C GLU A 113 -13.71 8.90 31.28
N GLN A 114 -13.33 7.96 30.42
CA GLN A 114 -14.27 7.11 29.70
C GLN A 114 -14.68 5.84 30.46
N ASN A 115 -14.14 5.61 31.67
CA ASN A 115 -14.36 4.40 32.48
C ASN A 115 -14.20 3.11 31.65
N LEU A 116 -13.13 3.05 30.86
CA LEU A 116 -12.89 1.94 29.94
C LEU A 116 -12.43 0.69 30.69
N ASP A 117 -12.77 -0.47 30.12
CA ASP A 117 -12.30 -1.76 30.60
C ASP A 117 -10.77 -1.86 30.50
N GLU A 118 -10.15 -2.73 31.30
CA GLU A 118 -8.69 -2.87 31.42
C GLU A 118 -8.02 -3.17 30.06
N GLN A 119 -8.70 -3.97 29.22
CA GLN A 119 -8.26 -4.27 27.86
C GLN A 119 -8.37 -3.05 26.92
N ALA A 120 -9.49 -2.34 26.95
CA ALA A 120 -9.69 -1.14 26.13
C ALA A 120 -8.74 0.00 26.53
N ALA A 121 -8.39 0.10 27.81
CA ALA A 121 -7.39 1.04 28.31
C ALA A 121 -5.98 0.69 27.81
N ALA A 122 -5.63 -0.60 27.76
CA ALA A 122 -4.35 -1.07 27.21
C ALA A 122 -4.24 -0.80 25.69
N ASP A 123 -5.31 -1.04 24.94
CA ASP A 123 -5.38 -0.75 23.51
C ASP A 123 -5.25 0.75 23.21
N LEU A 124 -5.92 1.61 23.98
CA LEU A 124 -5.76 3.06 23.86
C LEU A 124 -4.33 3.49 24.14
N LEU A 125 -3.74 3.01 25.23
CA LEU A 125 -2.36 3.33 25.57
C LEU A 125 -1.38 2.90 24.48
N ALA A 126 -1.60 1.73 23.86
CA ALA A 126 -0.80 1.30 22.72
C ALA A 126 -0.99 2.21 21.50
N ALA A 127 -2.22 2.62 21.18
CA ALA A 127 -2.50 3.53 20.07
C ALA A 127 -1.79 4.90 20.24
N TYR A 128 -1.87 5.48 21.43
CA TYR A 128 -1.17 6.74 21.77
C TYR A 128 0.35 6.60 21.69
N LYS A 129 0.90 5.47 22.13
CA LYS A 129 2.34 5.17 22.04
C LYS A 129 2.82 5.07 20.59
N ILE A 130 2.07 4.41 19.72
CA ILE A 130 2.44 4.28 18.29
C ILE A 130 2.37 5.65 17.61
N GLU A 131 1.40 6.48 17.98
CA GLU A 131 1.28 7.83 17.43
C GLU A 131 2.44 8.75 17.86
N ALA A 132 2.94 8.60 19.08
CA ALA A 132 4.12 9.30 19.60
C ALA A 132 5.47 8.67 19.17
N SER A 133 5.44 7.52 18.50
CA SER A 133 6.65 6.83 18.07
C SER A 133 7.36 7.56 16.91
N TYR A 134 8.60 7.19 16.58
CA TYR A 134 9.29 7.73 15.41
C TYR A 134 8.54 7.46 14.10
N ALA A 135 7.90 6.29 14.00
CA ALA A 135 7.03 5.97 12.87
C ALA A 135 5.84 6.94 12.80
N GLY A 136 5.16 7.19 13.93
CA GLY A 136 4.07 8.16 14.02
C GLY A 136 4.50 9.57 13.58
N HIS A 137 5.66 10.04 14.05
CA HIS A 137 6.24 11.32 13.63
C HIS A 137 6.51 11.39 12.12
N LEU A 138 7.12 10.35 11.55
CA LEU A 138 7.36 10.26 10.10
C LEU A 138 6.05 10.23 9.30
N GLY A 139 5.03 9.52 9.81
CA GLY A 139 3.71 9.47 9.21
C GLY A 139 3.04 10.85 9.20
N LYS A 140 3.03 11.55 10.33
CA LYS A 140 2.47 12.91 10.46
C LYS A 140 3.24 13.96 9.65
N PHE A 141 4.54 13.75 9.44
CA PHE A 141 5.31 14.59 8.52
C PHE A 141 4.85 14.42 7.06
N LEU A 142 4.45 13.21 6.66
CA LEU A 142 3.92 12.93 5.31
C LEU A 142 2.43 13.29 5.18
N GLU A 143 1.68 13.25 6.28
CA GLU A 143 0.22 13.43 6.33
C GLU A 143 -0.30 14.63 5.52
N PRO A 144 0.27 15.85 5.59
CA PRO A 144 -0.26 17.00 4.84
C PRO A 144 -0.25 16.80 3.31
N ALA A 145 0.67 15.98 2.79
CA ALA A 145 0.74 15.70 1.36
C ALA A 145 -0.30 14.65 0.92
N ILE A 146 -0.70 13.74 1.81
CA ILE A 146 -1.56 12.60 1.51
C ILE A 146 -3.00 12.76 2.05
N GLU A 147 -3.22 13.66 3.00
CA GLU A 147 -4.54 14.00 3.55
C GLU A 147 -5.56 14.38 2.46
N PRO A 148 -5.20 15.13 1.39
CA PRO A 148 -6.13 15.43 0.30
C PRO A 148 -6.64 14.19 -0.45
N LEU A 149 -5.94 13.07 -0.34
CA LEU A 149 -6.32 11.78 -0.93
C LEU A 149 -7.29 10.98 -0.04
N GLY A 150 -7.56 11.49 1.17
CA GLY A 150 -8.29 10.79 2.23
C GLY A 150 -7.44 9.89 3.10
N PHE A 151 -6.11 9.92 2.97
CA PHE A 151 -5.21 9.01 3.70
C PHE A 151 -4.81 9.61 5.06
N ASP A 152 -4.71 8.76 6.08
CA ASP A 152 -4.16 9.14 7.38
C ASP A 152 -2.65 8.84 7.43
N TRP A 153 -1.98 9.33 8.48
CA TRP A 153 -0.57 9.06 8.72
C TRP A 153 -0.24 7.55 8.77
N LYS A 154 -1.17 6.69 9.22
CA LYS A 154 -0.97 5.22 9.26
C LYS A 154 -0.88 4.64 7.84
N ILE A 155 -1.83 4.99 6.97
CA ILE A 155 -1.77 4.67 5.53
C ILE A 155 -0.49 5.23 4.93
N GLY A 156 -0.11 6.46 5.27
CA GLY A 156 1.14 7.09 4.83
C GLY A 156 2.39 6.25 5.13
N ILE A 157 2.55 5.79 6.37
CA ILE A 157 3.66 4.91 6.76
C ILE A 157 3.63 3.63 5.91
N ALA A 158 2.46 3.00 5.78
CA ALA A 158 2.35 1.77 4.98
C ALA A 158 2.61 2.00 3.49
N LEU A 159 2.29 3.17 2.94
CA LEU A 159 2.64 3.53 1.55
C LEU A 159 4.15 3.65 1.37
N ILE A 160 4.87 4.25 2.33
CA ILE A 160 6.33 4.35 2.31
C ILE A 160 6.95 2.94 2.34
N THR A 161 6.49 2.09 3.24
CA THR A 161 7.06 0.74 3.42
C THR A 161 6.72 -0.16 2.24
N SER A 162 5.56 0.06 1.62
CA SER A 162 5.16 -0.62 0.38
C SER A 162 6.06 -0.32 -0.80
N PHE A 163 6.85 0.76 -0.78
CA PHE A 163 7.77 1.10 -1.87
C PHE A 163 8.92 0.09 -1.99
N ALA A 164 9.31 -0.53 -0.89
CA ALA A 164 10.29 -1.61 -0.91
C ALA A 164 9.69 -2.88 -1.52
N ALA A 165 8.47 -3.23 -1.11
CA ALA A 165 7.71 -4.35 -1.63
C ALA A 165 6.20 -4.15 -1.39
N ARG A 166 5.38 -4.38 -2.42
CA ARG A 166 3.94 -4.05 -2.41
C ARG A 166 3.17 -4.81 -1.33
N GLU A 167 3.54 -6.06 -1.08
CA GLU A 167 2.97 -6.94 -0.07
C GLU A 167 3.21 -6.47 1.37
N VAL A 168 4.22 -5.62 1.60
CA VAL A 168 4.56 -5.10 2.94
C VAL A 168 3.50 -4.14 3.47
N PHE A 169 2.59 -3.64 2.61
CA PHE A 169 1.44 -2.83 3.04
C PHE A 169 0.63 -3.52 4.14
N VAL A 170 0.22 -4.76 3.89
CA VAL A 170 -0.65 -5.52 4.80
C VAL A 170 0.08 -5.86 6.08
N ALA A 171 1.37 -6.21 6.00
CA ALA A 171 2.20 -6.46 7.17
C ALA A 171 2.37 -5.20 8.03
N THR A 172 2.56 -4.04 7.41
CA THR A 172 2.69 -2.77 8.13
C THR A 172 1.38 -2.37 8.80
N MET A 173 0.25 -2.52 8.09
CA MET A 173 -1.08 -2.30 8.66
C MET A 173 -1.38 -3.26 9.82
N ALA A 174 -1.03 -4.54 9.67
CA ALA A 174 -1.16 -5.52 10.73
C ALA A 174 -0.36 -5.07 11.97
N THR A 175 0.91 -4.70 11.81
CA THR A 175 1.74 -4.23 12.92
C THR A 175 1.17 -2.98 13.58
N ILE A 176 0.82 -1.94 12.81
CA ILE A 176 0.32 -0.67 13.37
C ILE A 176 -1.02 -0.84 14.11
N TYR A 177 -1.91 -1.70 13.62
CA TYR A 177 -3.25 -1.92 14.21
C TYR A 177 -3.32 -3.11 15.19
N SER A 178 -2.28 -3.94 15.29
CA SER A 178 -2.20 -5.10 16.20
C SER A 178 -1.35 -4.87 17.44
N ILE A 179 -0.55 -3.81 17.50
CA ILE A 179 0.20 -3.45 18.71
C ILE A 179 -0.83 -2.92 19.73
N GLY A 180 -1.16 -3.74 20.74
CA GLY A 180 -2.03 -3.34 21.86
C GLY A 180 -2.88 -4.46 22.43
N SER A 181 -3.36 -5.36 21.57
CA SER A 181 -4.37 -6.34 21.96
C SER A 181 -3.76 -7.70 22.25
N ALA A 182 -3.92 -8.16 23.49
CA ALA A 182 -3.72 -9.55 23.84
C ALA A 182 -4.80 -10.43 23.17
N GLU A 183 -4.35 -11.48 22.50
CA GLU A 183 -5.03 -12.78 22.32
C GLU A 183 -6.38 -12.91 21.57
N ASP A 184 -7.14 -11.86 21.25
CA ASP A 184 -8.40 -12.07 20.54
C ASP A 184 -8.25 -12.23 19.01
N GLU A 185 -8.90 -13.26 18.45
CA GLU A 185 -9.05 -13.62 17.02
C GLU A 185 -9.75 -12.54 16.16
N VAL A 186 -9.77 -11.27 16.58
CA VAL A 186 -10.36 -10.19 15.79
C VAL A 186 -9.55 -10.00 14.52
N THR A 187 -10.20 -10.18 13.37
CA THR A 187 -9.49 -10.07 12.09
C THR A 187 -9.07 -8.62 11.86
N ILE A 188 -7.92 -8.40 11.22
CA ILE A 188 -7.44 -7.06 10.83
C ILE A 188 -8.52 -6.27 10.08
N ARG A 189 -9.40 -6.97 9.34
CA ARG A 189 -10.50 -6.35 8.60
C ARG A 189 -11.49 -5.64 9.52
N ASP A 190 -11.83 -6.24 10.66
CA ASP A 190 -12.78 -5.68 11.60
C ASP A 190 -12.21 -4.43 12.26
N ARG A 191 -10.92 -4.46 12.64
CA ARG A 191 -10.22 -3.29 13.18
C ARG A 191 -10.13 -2.13 12.20
N LEU A 192 -9.86 -2.42 10.93
CA LEU A 192 -9.86 -1.39 9.90
C LEU A 192 -11.28 -0.84 9.64
N ALA A 193 -12.32 -1.65 9.79
CA ALA A 193 -13.71 -1.21 9.64
C ALA A 193 -14.16 -0.24 10.75
N ASP A 194 -13.59 -0.39 11.95
CA ASP A 194 -13.88 0.43 13.13
C ASP A 194 -12.85 1.54 13.38
N ALA A 195 -11.83 1.67 12.53
CA ALA A 195 -10.83 2.73 12.63
C ALA A 195 -11.47 4.11 12.39
N VAL A 196 -11.28 5.03 13.35
CA VAL A 196 -11.82 6.39 13.36
C VAL A 196 -10.69 7.42 13.35
N ARG A 197 -10.88 8.54 12.64
CA ARG A 197 -9.92 9.65 12.62
C ARG A 197 -9.93 10.40 13.96
N PRO A 198 -8.75 10.64 14.56
CA PRO A 198 -8.64 11.51 15.73
C PRO A 198 -9.18 12.91 15.42
N GLY A 199 -10.03 13.45 16.29
CA GLY A 199 -10.58 14.80 16.19
C GLY A 199 -11.92 14.94 15.45
N THR A 200 -12.14 14.24 14.33
CA THR A 200 -13.41 14.35 13.57
C THR A 200 -14.43 13.28 13.91
N GLY A 201 -14.00 12.12 14.43
CA GLY A 201 -14.91 11.02 14.76
C GLY A 201 -15.43 10.25 13.52
N GLU A 202 -14.94 10.57 12.33
CA GLU A 202 -15.32 9.90 11.08
C GLU A 202 -14.48 8.64 10.83
N LYS A 203 -15.06 7.64 10.15
CA LYS A 203 -14.33 6.43 9.76
C LYS A 203 -13.15 6.78 8.85
N VAL A 204 -11.97 6.22 9.15
CA VAL A 204 -10.77 6.38 8.30
C VAL A 204 -11.03 5.77 6.92
N TYR A 205 -11.60 4.56 6.91
CA TYR A 205 -11.86 3.78 5.69
C TYR A 205 -13.30 3.96 5.20
N THR A 206 -13.58 5.13 4.63
CA THR A 206 -14.81 5.36 3.86
C THR A 206 -14.72 4.68 2.49
N PRO A 207 -15.84 4.47 1.78
CA PRO A 207 -15.81 4.00 0.39
C PRO A 207 -14.95 4.88 -0.52
N ALA A 208 -14.92 6.20 -0.26
CA ALA A 208 -14.07 7.15 -0.97
C ALA A 208 -12.59 6.88 -0.70
N THR A 209 -12.17 6.77 0.56
CA THR A 209 -10.77 6.44 0.92
C THR A 209 -10.35 5.09 0.33
N ALA A 210 -11.21 4.07 0.42
CA ALA A 210 -10.91 2.74 -0.08
C ALA A 210 -10.73 2.72 -1.61
N LEU A 211 -11.60 3.43 -2.36
CA LEU A 211 -11.49 3.52 -3.82
C LEU A 211 -10.27 4.36 -4.23
N SER A 212 -10.02 5.47 -3.52
CA SER A 212 -8.83 6.30 -3.68
C SER A 212 -7.54 5.49 -3.51
N LEU A 213 -7.46 4.66 -2.45
CA LEU A 213 -6.34 3.76 -2.20
C LEU A 213 -6.18 2.71 -3.31
N LEU A 214 -7.28 2.11 -3.77
CA LEU A 214 -7.22 1.14 -4.89
C LEU A 214 -6.67 1.79 -6.17
N ILE A 215 -7.14 2.99 -6.52
CA ILE A 215 -6.66 3.73 -7.70
C ILE A 215 -5.18 4.12 -7.54
N PHE A 216 -4.77 4.54 -6.35
CA PHE A 216 -3.36 4.79 -6.06
C PHE A 216 -2.52 3.54 -6.36
N TYR A 217 -2.90 2.36 -5.86
CA TYR A 217 -2.17 1.11 -6.07
C TYR A 217 -2.21 0.58 -7.51
N VAL A 218 -3.25 0.91 -8.29
CA VAL A 218 -3.31 0.56 -9.72
C VAL A 218 -2.22 1.27 -10.51
N PHE A 219 -1.93 2.54 -10.19
CA PHE A 219 -0.96 3.33 -10.95
C PHE A 219 0.42 3.44 -10.30
N ALA A 220 0.51 3.34 -8.98
CA ALA A 220 1.75 3.60 -8.25
C ALA A 220 2.83 2.55 -8.57
N LEU A 221 4.00 3.05 -8.96
CA LEU A 221 5.20 2.23 -9.15
C LEU A 221 5.89 2.03 -7.79
N GLN A 222 5.52 0.97 -7.07
CA GLN A 222 6.00 0.67 -5.71
C GLN A 222 6.97 -0.52 -5.66
N CYS A 223 7.65 -0.82 -6.75
CA CYS A 223 8.54 -1.98 -6.82
C CYS A 223 9.96 -1.52 -7.09
N MET A 224 10.80 -1.42 -6.04
CA MET A 224 12.22 -1.08 -6.17
C MET A 224 12.96 -1.97 -7.18
N SER A 225 12.59 -3.25 -7.28
CA SER A 225 13.12 -4.20 -8.27
C SER A 225 12.93 -3.72 -9.71
N THR A 226 11.77 -3.16 -10.05
CA THR A 226 11.50 -2.64 -11.40
C THR A 226 12.40 -1.46 -11.74
N LEU A 227 12.58 -0.52 -10.81
CA LEU A 227 13.50 0.62 -10.98
C LEU A 227 14.95 0.16 -11.12
N ALA A 228 15.37 -0.84 -10.34
CA ALA A 228 16.70 -1.41 -10.41
C ALA A 228 16.98 -2.08 -11.77
N VAL A 229 16.01 -2.84 -12.29
CA VAL A 229 16.13 -3.46 -13.62
C VAL A 229 16.15 -2.40 -14.72
N VAL A 230 15.24 -1.42 -14.71
CA VAL A 230 15.24 -0.34 -15.72
C VAL A 230 16.55 0.44 -15.70
N LYS A 231 17.12 0.70 -14.52
CA LYS A 231 18.44 1.32 -14.39
C LYS A 231 19.53 0.44 -15.02
N ARG A 232 19.50 -0.87 -14.77
CA ARG A 232 20.49 -1.83 -15.28
C ARG A 232 20.44 -1.92 -16.81
N GLU A 233 19.25 -1.91 -17.39
CA GLU A 233 19.06 -2.02 -18.85
C GLU A 233 19.29 -0.70 -19.59
N THR A 234 18.88 0.44 -19.01
CA THR A 234 19.03 1.75 -19.67
C THR A 234 20.37 2.43 -19.38
N GLY A 235 21.18 1.87 -18.48
CA GLY A 235 22.48 2.40 -18.07
C GLY A 235 22.43 3.78 -17.40
N SER A 236 21.25 4.33 -17.09
CA SER A 236 21.09 5.68 -16.53
C SER A 236 19.91 5.79 -15.57
N TRP A 237 19.99 6.72 -14.61
CA TRP A 237 18.92 7.00 -13.65
C TRP A 237 17.80 7.89 -14.22
N LYS A 238 17.99 8.47 -15.41
CA LYS A 238 17.02 9.37 -16.04
C LYS A 238 15.69 8.68 -16.28
N TRP A 239 15.72 7.48 -16.85
CA TRP A 239 14.51 6.71 -17.19
C TRP A 239 13.77 6.15 -15.97
N PRO A 240 14.45 5.50 -14.99
CA PRO A 240 13.79 5.08 -13.75
C PRO A 240 13.13 6.23 -13.00
N LEU A 241 13.80 7.39 -12.88
CA LEU A 241 13.25 8.54 -12.16
C LEU A 241 12.06 9.15 -12.89
N LEU A 242 12.15 9.31 -14.21
CA LEU A 242 11.04 9.79 -15.03
C LEU A 242 9.82 8.85 -14.91
N GLN A 243 10.04 7.54 -14.96
CA GLN A 243 8.99 6.53 -14.80
C GLN A 243 8.36 6.61 -13.41
N PHE A 244 9.17 6.68 -12.35
CA PHE A 244 8.69 6.80 -10.98
C PHE A 244 7.84 8.06 -10.78
N LEU A 245 8.32 9.21 -11.24
CA LEU A 245 7.60 10.48 -11.12
C LEU A 245 6.32 10.50 -11.96
N PHE A 246 6.36 10.00 -13.20
CA PHE A 246 5.19 9.96 -14.06
C PHE A 246 4.08 9.07 -13.48
N MET A 247 4.42 7.83 -13.09
CA MET A 247 3.46 6.90 -12.51
C MET A 247 3.00 7.34 -11.11
N GLY A 248 3.91 7.90 -10.30
CA GLY A 248 3.57 8.49 -9.00
C GLY A 248 2.62 9.69 -9.12
N LEU A 249 2.85 10.58 -10.08
CA LEU A 249 1.97 11.71 -10.36
C LEU A 249 0.59 11.23 -10.83
N MET A 250 0.53 10.25 -11.75
CA MET A 250 -0.74 9.68 -12.17
C MET A 250 -1.49 9.02 -11.00
N ALA A 251 -0.79 8.30 -10.14
CA ALA A 251 -1.38 7.67 -8.95
C ALA A 251 -1.95 8.72 -8.00
N TYR A 252 -1.18 9.77 -7.72
CA TYR A 252 -1.59 10.87 -6.85
C TYR A 252 -2.82 11.60 -7.42
N LEU A 253 -2.77 12.02 -8.68
CA LEU A 253 -3.89 12.74 -9.32
C LEU A 253 -5.13 11.85 -9.46
N GLY A 254 -4.96 10.59 -9.85
CA GLY A 254 -6.06 9.64 -9.97
C GLY A 254 -6.74 9.38 -8.62
N SER A 255 -5.95 9.20 -7.56
CA SER A 255 -6.43 9.04 -6.19
C SER A 255 -7.13 10.30 -5.69
N LEU A 256 -6.56 11.50 -5.93
CA LEU A 256 -7.15 12.79 -5.57
C LEU A 256 -8.50 13.02 -6.23
N ILE A 257 -8.57 12.83 -7.55
CA ILE A 257 -9.82 12.96 -8.33
C ILE A 257 -10.87 11.97 -7.81
N THR A 258 -10.46 10.72 -7.56
CA THR A 258 -11.37 9.68 -7.06
C THR A 258 -11.91 10.04 -5.68
N TYR A 259 -11.07 10.53 -4.78
CA TYR A 259 -11.49 10.93 -3.45
C TYR A 259 -12.46 12.11 -3.50
N GLN A 260 -12.13 13.17 -4.23
CA GLN A 260 -12.98 14.37 -4.36
C GLN A 260 -14.32 14.11 -5.05
N LEU A 261 -14.38 13.15 -5.99
CA LEU A 261 -15.65 12.78 -6.64
C LEU A 261 -16.56 11.93 -5.75
N MET A 262 -15.99 11.26 -4.74
CA MET A 262 -16.69 10.28 -3.90
C MET A 262 -16.91 10.74 -2.46
N SER A 263 -16.22 11.78 -2.00
CA SER A 263 -16.39 12.44 -0.71
C SER A 263 -17.60 13.36 -0.72
#